data_AF-A0A9K3KBI9-F1
#
_entry.id   AF-A0A9K3KBI9-F1
#
_cell.length_a   1.000
_cell.length_b   1.000
_cell.length_c   1.000
_cell.angle_alpha   90.00
_cell.angle_beta   90.00
_cell.angle_gamma   90.00
#
_symmetry.space_group_name_H-M   'P 1'
#
loop_
_entity.id
_entity.type
_entity.pdbx_description
1 polymer ?
#
loop_
_entity_poly.entity_id
_entity_poly.type
_entity_poly.pdbx_seq_one_letter_code
_entity_poly.pdbx_strand_id
1 'polypeptide(L)'
;MIDNPTNVKQRTESIAVVDQNNYEDLRLRIEELEGVVRFMKDVIKLSLHCKKKVCLDNLPLPLQQEILAEMESDTEKELVLKLIREKKFTKDWYSLPEKWKHDVAIACAYFDIQHRGVKHRRMPGNYIFPEDPQRFLHLRFLPYSLRINKEVILCALRTSRGASWEDVHARFRNDIDIIATAVANEKLKFENLPLDIVQSREEIALYGVKNDLISADVCPCLTHQILKDNIENGVLDWYQLPQTVRDNMEFAMAIEFDKVEGKKRLYEQLFEHFEELRHDKMFWWRWHESLCPKEKDREFPFTSLFEKYCPADLLADEKFVTEFCAEYASLYKVIADQPFATSRHFLQTALNQNPGVLQYLSYQTQIDNLDLVLTAIHGLGTTPVGKPGKYVYAAAKCLAPKLWKKRLVAMAWVKAGHRFPRHALSDHRLNAWMANRQLCLASAINSESMYCIYNFSDDIAFMRHVVTQCPKLYLEAGDEASSDPVVMTIAFAGLSDLASKTMDKLHFDGHDDKIQSYLSFLKSKLELYDTFVSCVLGTMLSTQSVESTGSTLTLLNQGHETSIVYKRLLADYLGIPTGKWLCQLLQARANVTQAIAPFDFTHVSTDIYSLTATIRDSACTIVVVWRLDQ
;
A
#
# COMPACT_ATOMS: atom_id res chain seq x y z
N MET A 1 3.35 78.94 59.66
CA MET A 1 2.68 78.26 60.79
C MET A 1 3.64 77.23 61.32
N ILE A 2 4.09 77.47 62.55
CA ILE A 2 5.12 76.73 63.29
C ILE A 2 4.43 75.67 64.15
N ASP A 3 5.09 74.53 64.36
CA ASP A 3 5.13 73.67 65.57
C ASP A 3 5.48 72.23 65.14
N ASN A 4 6.28 71.40 65.80
CA ASN A 4 7.13 71.47 67.00
C ASN A 4 8.02 70.19 66.97
N PRO A 5 9.31 70.18 67.38
CA PRO A 5 10.17 69.01 67.32
C PRO A 5 10.19 68.26 68.67
N THR A 6 9.29 67.30 68.85
CA THR A 6 9.31 66.39 70.01
C THR A 6 8.67 65.05 69.65
N ASN A 7 9.41 64.18 68.93
CA ASN A 7 9.22 62.71 69.03
C ASN A 7 10.36 61.88 68.41
N VAL A 8 11.60 62.37 68.47
CA VAL A 8 12.81 61.70 67.92
C VAL A 8 13.44 60.69 68.92
N LYS A 9 12.75 60.32 70.01
CA LYS A 9 13.30 59.40 71.03
C LYS A 9 12.48 58.13 71.31
N GLN A 10 11.45 57.83 70.52
CA GLN A 10 10.69 56.57 70.62
C GLN A 10 10.60 55.76 69.31
N ARG A 11 11.34 56.12 68.26
CA ARG A 11 11.32 55.42 66.95
C ARG A 11 12.62 54.71 66.56
N THR A 12 13.63 54.70 67.43
CA THR A 12 14.95 54.11 67.14
C THR A 12 15.27 52.85 67.94
N GLU A 13 14.31 52.30 68.69
CA GLU A 13 14.42 51.00 69.38
C GLU A 13 13.41 49.96 68.86
N SER A 14 12.80 50.19 67.69
CA SER A 14 11.85 49.24 67.07
C SER A 14 12.24 48.80 65.65
N ILE A 15 13.48 49.07 65.21
CA ILE A 15 14.05 48.61 63.92
C ILE A 15 15.35 47.83 64.18
N ALA A 16 15.38 47.05 65.27
CA ALA A 16 16.46 46.12 65.58
C ALA A 16 15.93 44.77 66.09
N VAL A 17 14.75 44.39 65.62
CA VAL A 17 14.28 43.00 65.59
C VAL A 17 13.80 42.77 64.16
N VAL A 18 14.75 42.77 63.22
CA VAL A 18 14.56 42.04 61.97
C VAL A 18 14.48 40.58 62.41
N ASP A 19 13.24 40.11 62.38
CA ASP A 19 12.78 38.80 62.83
C ASP A 19 13.78 37.71 62.42
N GLN A 20 14.50 37.13 63.38
CA GLN A 20 15.37 35.96 63.14
C GLN A 20 14.57 34.83 62.45
N ASN A 21 13.25 34.80 62.66
CA ASN A 21 12.35 33.88 61.98
C ASN A 21 12.27 34.15 60.47
N ASN A 22 12.39 35.40 59.99
CA ASN A 22 12.42 35.69 58.55
C ASN A 22 13.75 35.28 57.90
N TYR A 23 14.86 35.28 58.64
CA TYR A 23 16.16 34.84 58.10
C TYR A 23 16.25 33.32 58.00
N GLU A 24 15.77 32.60 59.03
CA GLU A 24 15.68 31.14 58.97
C GLU A 24 14.64 30.66 57.95
N ASP A 25 13.51 31.36 57.78
CA ASP A 25 12.53 31.04 56.73
C ASP A 25 13.11 31.27 55.31
N LEU A 26 13.92 32.31 55.12
CA LEU A 26 14.61 32.55 53.85
C LEU A 26 15.69 31.51 53.57
N ARG A 27 16.44 31.10 54.60
CA ARG A 27 17.47 30.07 54.50
C ARG A 27 16.86 28.70 54.16
N LEU A 28 15.78 28.31 54.85
CA LEU A 28 15.04 27.08 54.57
C LEU A 28 14.49 27.08 53.15
N ARG A 29 13.94 28.20 52.66
CA ARG A 29 13.49 28.32 51.27
C ARG A 29 14.63 28.24 50.25
N ILE A 30 15.82 28.75 50.58
CA ILE A 30 17.00 28.61 49.72
C ILE A 30 17.46 27.14 49.68
N GLU A 31 17.52 26.46 50.83
CA GLU A 31 17.88 25.03 50.92
C GLU A 31 16.86 24.14 50.19
N GLU A 32 15.55 24.46 50.28
CA GLU A 32 14.50 23.81 49.50
C GLU A 32 14.65 24.04 47.99
N LEU A 33 14.96 25.28 47.57
CA LEU A 33 15.19 25.61 46.17
C LEU A 33 16.44 24.89 45.62
N GLU A 34 17.52 24.80 46.40
CA GLU A 34 18.71 24.03 46.03
C GLU A 34 18.40 22.52 45.91
N GLY A 35 17.56 21.99 46.80
CA GLY A 35 17.05 20.63 46.72
C GLY A 35 16.22 20.37 45.46
N VAL A 36 15.34 21.30 45.09
CA VAL A 36 14.53 21.24 43.87
C VAL A 36 15.40 21.33 42.61
N VAL A 37 16.42 22.20 42.59
CA VAL A 37 17.37 22.29 41.48
C VAL A 37 18.14 20.98 41.33
N ARG A 38 18.62 20.38 42.43
CA ARG A 38 19.31 19.08 42.42
C ARG A 38 18.40 17.95 41.90
N PHE A 39 17.16 17.90 42.38
CA PHE A 39 16.16 16.94 41.91
C PHE A 39 15.85 17.10 40.41
N MET A 40 15.68 18.34 39.93
CA MET A 40 15.47 18.60 38.51
C MET A 40 16.67 18.17 37.66
N LYS A 41 17.91 18.39 38.14
CA LYS A 41 19.12 17.91 37.47
C LYS A 41 19.12 16.39 37.35
N ASP A 42 18.80 15.66 38.42
CA ASP A 42 18.77 14.19 38.41
C ASP A 42 17.69 13.64 37.48
N VAL A 43 16.49 14.25 37.46
CA VAL A 43 15.41 13.89 36.54
C VAL A 43 15.77 14.15 35.09
N ILE A 44 16.46 15.26 34.79
CA ILE A 44 16.94 15.58 33.43
C ILE A 44 18.02 14.59 33.00
N LYS A 45 19.01 14.29 33.86
CA LYS A 45 20.05 13.29 33.61
C LYS A 45 19.43 11.90 33.33
N LEU A 46 18.47 11.48 34.15
CA LEU A 46 17.75 10.21 33.98
C LEU A 46 16.93 10.19 32.67
N SER A 47 16.29 11.30 32.33
CA SER A 47 15.47 11.42 31.11
C SER A 47 16.31 11.39 29.83
N LEU A 48 17.49 12.01 29.86
CA LEU A 48 18.48 11.96 28.78
C LEU A 48 19.03 10.53 28.61
N HIS A 49 19.24 9.81 29.71
CA HIS A 49 19.69 8.41 29.68
C HIS A 49 18.59 7.45 29.17
N CYS A 50 17.33 7.67 29.56
CA CYS A 50 16.17 6.83 29.24
C CYS A 50 15.52 7.09 27.86
N LYS A 51 16.22 7.72 26.91
CA LYS A 51 15.78 7.96 25.52
C LYS A 51 14.47 8.78 25.37
N LYS A 52 14.06 9.59 26.36
CA LYS A 52 12.87 10.47 26.23
C LYS A 52 13.23 11.85 25.64
N LYS A 53 12.27 12.47 24.94
CA LYS A 53 12.41 13.77 24.24
C LYS A 53 12.51 14.93 25.23
N VAL A 54 13.67 15.13 25.86
CA VAL A 54 13.98 16.41 26.53
C VAL A 54 14.80 17.27 25.56
N CYS A 55 14.29 18.44 25.19
CA CYS A 55 15.02 19.43 24.42
C CYS A 55 15.83 20.30 25.40
N LEU A 56 17.16 20.21 25.37
CA LEU A 56 18.01 21.03 26.23
C LEU A 56 17.80 22.53 25.98
N ASP A 57 17.41 22.91 24.76
CA ASP A 57 17.15 24.30 24.36
C ASP A 57 16.03 24.96 25.19
N ASN A 58 15.18 24.18 25.86
CA ASN A 58 14.09 24.70 26.71
C ASN A 58 14.52 24.97 28.17
N LEU A 59 15.75 24.64 28.58
CA LEU A 59 16.24 24.86 29.93
C LEU A 59 16.91 26.25 30.07
N PRO A 60 16.88 26.89 31.25
CA PRO A 60 17.66 28.10 31.50
C PRO A 60 19.16 27.87 31.28
N LEU A 61 19.85 28.84 30.67
CA LEU A 61 21.29 28.75 30.31
C LEU A 61 22.20 28.33 31.48
N PRO A 62 22.03 28.84 32.72
CA PRO A 62 22.87 28.42 33.85
C PRO A 62 22.72 26.93 34.17
N LEU A 63 21.48 26.42 34.15
CA LEU A 63 21.19 25.02 34.44
C LEU A 63 21.73 24.08 33.35
N GLN A 64 21.72 24.51 32.08
CA GLN A 64 22.36 23.76 30.99
C GLN A 64 23.88 23.66 31.19
N GLN A 65 24.52 24.78 31.51
CA GLN A 65 25.98 24.84 31.72
C GLN A 65 26.40 23.97 32.91
N GLU A 66 25.59 23.96 33.97
CA GLU A 66 25.84 23.19 35.18
C GLU A 66 25.63 21.68 34.97
N ILE A 67 24.56 21.28 34.25
CA ILE A 67 24.35 19.87 33.87
C ILE A 67 25.48 19.36 32.98
N LEU A 68 25.98 20.18 32.05
CA LEU A 68 27.13 19.85 31.19
C LEU A 68 28.47 19.86 31.95
N ALA A 69 28.57 20.58 33.07
CA ALA A 69 29.78 20.60 33.89
C ALA A 69 29.89 19.39 34.84
N GLU A 70 28.76 18.86 35.34
CA GLU A 70 28.71 17.77 36.32
C GLU A 70 28.75 16.35 35.73
N MET A 71 28.63 16.18 34.42
CA MET A 71 28.68 14.86 33.77
C MET A 71 30.13 14.50 33.41
N GLU A 72 30.83 13.74 34.24
CA GLU A 72 32.17 13.24 33.90
C GLU A 72 32.13 11.87 33.19
N SER A 73 33.08 11.65 32.26
CA SER A 73 33.36 10.44 31.45
C SER A 73 32.55 10.24 30.15
N ASP A 74 33.10 9.43 29.24
CA ASP A 74 32.76 9.17 27.83
C ASP A 74 31.26 9.14 27.46
N THR A 75 30.39 8.85 28.42
CA THR A 75 28.94 9.04 28.34
C THR A 75 28.50 10.47 27.99
N GLU A 76 29.21 11.52 28.43
CA GLU A 76 28.89 12.92 28.10
C GLU A 76 29.14 13.18 26.61
N LYS A 77 30.28 12.70 26.08
CA LYS A 77 30.64 12.83 24.66
C LYS A 77 29.62 12.15 23.75
N GLU A 78 29.23 10.92 24.07
CA GLU A 78 28.22 10.18 23.30
C GLU A 78 26.85 10.87 23.33
N LEU A 79 26.45 11.44 24.47
CA LEU A 79 25.21 12.21 24.57
C LEU A 79 25.28 13.47 23.70
N VAL A 80 26.38 14.23 23.77
CA VAL A 80 26.60 15.43 22.95
C VAL A 80 26.58 15.07 21.45
N LEU A 81 27.32 14.04 21.03
CA LEU A 81 27.30 13.53 19.65
C LEU A 81 25.91 13.12 19.20
N LYS A 82 25.14 12.44 20.06
CA LYS A 82 23.77 12.04 19.78
C LYS A 82 22.86 13.25 19.60
N LEU A 83 22.92 14.23 20.51
CA LEU A 83 22.10 15.44 20.45
C LEU A 83 22.39 16.28 19.21
N ILE A 84 23.67 16.38 18.84
CA ILE A 84 24.15 16.96 17.59
C ILE A 84 23.49 16.19 16.44
N ARG A 85 23.75 14.88 16.29
CA ARG A 85 23.23 14.05 15.18
C ARG A 85 21.70 14.07 15.03
N GLU A 86 20.97 14.20 16.14
CA GLU A 86 19.50 14.30 16.16
C GLU A 86 18.97 15.71 15.81
N LYS A 87 19.85 16.68 15.53
CA LYS A 87 19.52 18.11 15.30
C LYS A 87 18.77 18.74 16.47
N LYS A 88 18.96 18.21 17.69
CA LYS A 88 18.34 18.70 18.92
C LYS A 88 19.25 19.63 19.71
N PHE A 89 20.52 19.66 19.35
CA PHE A 89 21.46 20.67 19.80
C PHE A 89 21.60 21.69 18.68
N THR A 90 20.80 22.75 18.74
CA THR A 90 20.73 23.75 17.66
C THR A 90 21.62 24.97 17.91
N LYS A 91 22.32 25.02 19.05
CA LYS A 91 23.21 26.14 19.36
C LYS A 91 24.44 26.13 18.45
N ASP A 92 24.92 27.32 18.12
CA ASP A 92 26.11 27.52 17.29
C ASP A 92 27.34 26.86 17.95
N TRP A 93 28.23 26.29 17.15
CA TRP A 93 29.50 25.66 17.60
C TRP A 93 30.23 26.49 18.66
N TYR A 94 30.21 27.82 18.52
CA TYR A 94 30.88 28.75 19.43
C TYR A 94 30.32 28.76 20.86
N SER A 95 29.09 28.27 21.05
CA SER A 95 28.44 28.14 22.35
C SER A 95 28.78 26.84 23.10
N LEU A 96 29.47 25.90 22.45
CA LEU A 96 29.91 24.68 23.11
C LEU A 96 30.91 25.00 24.22
N PRO A 97 30.90 24.24 25.34
CA PRO A 97 31.98 24.30 26.32
C PRO A 97 33.35 24.07 25.68
N GLU A 98 34.38 24.77 26.17
CA GLU A 98 35.73 24.76 25.58
C GLU A 98 36.33 23.34 25.48
N LYS A 99 36.04 22.47 26.46
CA LYS A 99 36.47 21.05 26.45
C LYS A 99 36.04 20.29 25.19
N TRP A 100 34.93 20.68 24.57
CA TRP A 100 34.37 20.02 23.39
C TRP A 100 34.84 20.63 22.06
N LYS A 101 35.33 21.87 22.07
CA LYS A 101 35.80 22.55 20.86
C LYS A 101 37.09 21.96 20.28
N HIS A 102 37.77 21.09 21.01
CA HIS A 102 38.97 20.39 20.56
C HIS A 102 38.73 18.92 20.21
N ASP A 103 37.48 18.44 20.29
CA ASP A 103 37.15 17.05 20.01
C ASP A 103 36.85 16.83 18.51
N VAL A 104 37.56 15.86 17.92
CA VAL A 104 37.45 15.51 16.49
C VAL A 104 36.06 15.01 16.14
N ALA A 105 35.49 14.10 16.93
CA ALA A 105 34.21 13.48 16.63
C ALA A 105 33.07 14.50 16.69
N ILE A 106 33.13 15.43 17.64
CA ILE A 106 32.13 16.51 17.77
C ILE A 106 32.21 17.45 16.57
N ALA A 107 33.41 17.86 16.16
CA ALA A 107 33.61 18.70 14.96
C ALA A 107 33.08 18.02 13.69
N CYS A 108 33.42 16.73 13.47
CA CYS A 108 32.92 15.95 12.34
C CYS A 108 31.38 15.85 12.35
N ALA A 109 30.77 15.59 13.51
CA ALA A 109 29.32 15.49 13.63
C ALA A 109 28.60 16.80 13.28
N TYR A 110 29.18 17.96 13.63
CA TYR A 110 28.64 19.27 13.25
C TYR A 110 28.67 19.50 11.74
N PHE A 111 29.80 19.20 11.09
CA PHE A 111 29.92 19.29 9.63
C PHE A 111 28.94 18.33 8.93
N ASP A 112 28.79 17.09 9.41
CA ASP A 112 27.83 16.13 8.86
C ASP A 112 26.38 16.63 8.90
N ILE A 113 25.99 17.34 9.97
CA ILE A 113 24.64 17.93 10.07
C ILE A 113 24.47 19.08 9.10
N GLN A 114 25.49 19.92 8.95
CA GLN A 114 25.44 21.00 7.98
C GLN A 114 25.32 20.43 6.57
N HIS A 115 26.11 19.40 6.22
CA HIS A 115 26.00 18.70 4.95
C HIS A 115 24.59 18.13 4.72
N ARG A 116 23.99 17.45 5.71
CA ARG A 116 22.62 16.90 5.63
C ARG A 116 21.50 17.95 5.75
N GLY A 117 21.81 19.13 6.27
CA GLY A 117 20.87 20.20 6.63
C GLY A 117 20.49 21.10 5.46
N VAL A 118 21.34 21.21 4.44
CA VAL A 118 21.09 22.01 3.23
C VAL A 118 20.29 21.21 2.20
N LYS A 119 19.12 20.71 2.58
CA LYS A 119 18.04 20.56 1.59
C LYS A 119 17.28 21.87 1.64
N HIS A 120 17.64 22.83 0.79
CA HIS A 120 16.83 24.02 0.57
C HIS A 120 15.40 23.52 0.29
N ARG A 121 14.49 23.60 1.27
CA ARG A 121 13.06 23.63 0.97
C ARG A 121 12.93 24.89 0.13
N ARG A 122 12.88 24.73 -1.20
CA ARG A 122 12.42 25.76 -2.11
C ARG A 122 10.98 26.05 -1.70
N MET A 123 10.80 26.95 -0.73
CA MET A 123 9.53 27.61 -0.51
C MET A 123 9.27 28.40 -1.81
N PRO A 124 8.10 28.25 -2.44
CA PRO A 124 7.75 29.04 -3.61
C PRO A 124 7.64 30.51 -3.19
N GLY A 125 8.71 31.27 -3.44
CA GLY A 125 8.84 32.68 -3.11
C GLY A 125 10.30 33.06 -2.88
N ASN A 126 10.81 34.05 -3.63
CA ASN A 126 12.22 34.51 -3.65
C ASN A 126 12.69 35.20 -2.34
N TYR A 127 12.22 34.78 -1.17
CA TYR A 127 12.75 35.28 0.10
C TYR A 127 13.99 34.48 0.51
N ILE A 128 15.14 34.96 0.05
CA ILE A 128 16.43 34.62 0.66
C ILE A 128 16.46 35.35 2.00
N PHE A 129 16.25 34.65 3.12
CA PHE A 129 16.58 35.22 4.42
C PHE A 129 18.08 35.57 4.41
N PRO A 130 18.50 36.75 4.90
CA PRO A 130 19.91 37.00 5.15
C PRO A 130 20.38 36.00 6.20
N GLU A 131 21.06 34.96 5.73
CA GLU A 131 21.57 33.89 6.58
C GLU A 131 22.68 34.46 7.44
N ASP A 132 22.50 34.38 8.76
CA ASP A 132 23.50 34.79 9.73
C ASP A 132 24.78 33.95 9.52
N PRO A 133 25.90 34.54 9.07
CA PRO A 133 27.13 33.82 8.79
C PRO A 133 27.73 33.17 10.05
N GLN A 134 27.24 33.53 11.25
CA GLN A 134 27.67 32.91 12.51
C GLN A 134 27.12 31.49 12.71
N ARG A 135 26.09 31.07 11.97
CA ARG A 135 25.45 29.75 12.13
C ARG A 135 26.20 28.59 11.48
N PHE A 136 27.20 28.87 10.64
CA PHE A 136 27.97 27.83 9.95
C PHE A 136 29.37 27.74 10.53
N LEU A 137 29.69 26.57 11.06
CA LEU A 137 31.05 26.15 11.40
C LEU A 137 31.93 26.21 10.14
N HIS A 138 33.01 26.97 10.21
CA HIS A 138 34.03 27.05 9.15
C HIS A 138 35.36 26.54 9.68
N LEU A 139 36.11 25.81 8.85
CA LEU A 139 37.40 25.21 9.21
C LEU A 139 38.38 26.26 9.75
N ARG A 140 38.45 27.45 9.15
CA ARG A 140 39.33 28.55 9.61
C ARG A 140 39.12 29.01 11.05
N PHE A 141 37.91 28.80 11.60
CA PHE A 141 37.55 29.20 12.96
C PHE A 141 37.71 28.07 13.98
N LEU A 142 38.11 26.86 13.54
CA LEU A 142 38.43 25.77 14.45
C LEU A 142 39.80 25.97 15.10
N PRO A 143 40.00 25.43 16.32
CA PRO A 143 41.33 25.38 16.92
C PRO A 143 42.35 24.70 16.01
N TYR A 144 43.61 25.12 16.11
CA TYR A 144 44.68 24.63 15.23
C TYR A 144 44.81 23.10 15.23
N SER A 145 44.65 22.45 16.40
CA SER A 145 44.68 20.99 16.54
C SER A 145 43.65 20.26 15.68
N LEU A 146 42.47 20.84 15.50
CA LEU A 146 41.42 20.31 14.64
C LEU A 146 41.61 20.70 13.17
N ARG A 147 42.12 21.91 12.90
CA ARG A 147 42.44 22.37 11.54
C ARG A 147 43.51 21.54 10.84
N ILE A 148 44.33 20.84 11.63
CA ILE A 148 45.33 19.92 11.12
C ILE A 148 44.86 18.45 11.22
N ASN A 149 43.67 18.16 11.70
CA ASN A 149 43.18 16.78 11.74
C ASN A 149 42.57 16.38 10.37
N LYS A 150 43.06 15.29 9.78
CA LYS A 150 42.64 14.83 8.44
C LYS A 150 41.13 14.56 8.37
N GLU A 151 40.57 13.89 9.37
CA GLU A 151 39.15 13.53 9.41
C GLU A 151 38.25 14.77 9.45
N VAL A 152 38.61 15.76 10.27
CA VAL A 152 37.88 17.05 10.35
C VAL A 152 37.93 17.79 9.02
N ILE A 153 39.09 17.82 8.34
CA ILE A 153 39.24 18.47 7.04
C ILE A 153 38.33 17.80 6.00
N LEU A 154 38.30 16.46 5.95
CA LEU A 154 37.44 15.72 5.03
C LEU A 154 35.95 16.04 5.26
N CYS A 155 35.49 16.04 6.52
CA CYS A 155 34.11 16.44 6.86
C CYS A 155 33.83 17.91 6.50
N ALA A 156 34.78 18.82 6.74
CA ALA A 156 34.63 20.23 6.40
C ALA A 156 34.51 20.46 4.89
N LEU A 157 35.32 19.77 4.08
CA LEU A 157 35.29 19.85 2.62
C LEU A 157 34.00 19.29 2.02
N ARG A 158 33.45 18.21 2.60
CA ARG A 158 32.13 17.66 2.21
C ARG A 158 30.99 18.65 2.45
N THR A 159 31.17 19.61 3.35
CA THR A 159 30.14 20.58 3.71
C THR A 159 30.17 21.77 2.76
N SER A 160 29.02 22.14 2.18
CA SER A 160 28.91 23.25 1.21
C SER A 160 29.49 24.58 1.71
N ARG A 161 29.51 24.81 3.03
CA ARG A 161 30.12 25.98 3.69
C ARG A 161 31.21 25.66 4.71
N GLY A 162 31.68 24.42 4.77
CA GLY A 162 32.58 24.00 5.86
C GLY A 162 34.02 24.44 5.70
N ALA A 163 34.58 24.38 4.49
CA ALA A 163 35.92 24.88 4.19
C ALA A 163 36.00 25.42 2.76
N SER A 164 36.90 26.37 2.55
CA SER A 164 37.47 26.67 1.23
C SER A 164 38.81 25.94 1.07
N TRP A 165 39.29 25.78 -0.17
CA TRP A 165 40.58 25.13 -0.41
C TRP A 165 41.76 25.89 0.24
N GLU A 166 41.66 27.22 0.32
CA GLU A 166 42.69 28.07 0.94
C GLU A 166 42.83 27.81 2.44
N ASP A 167 41.77 27.37 3.12
CA ASP A 167 41.77 27.05 4.55
C ASP A 167 42.50 25.73 4.86
N VAL A 168 42.67 24.86 3.87
CA VAL A 168 43.33 23.56 4.02
C VAL A 168 44.83 23.78 4.26
N HIS A 169 45.30 23.26 5.39
CA HIS A 169 46.69 23.39 5.81
C HIS A 169 47.65 22.83 4.75
N ALA A 170 48.75 23.54 4.47
CA ALA A 170 49.69 23.23 3.37
C ALA A 170 50.16 21.76 3.35
N ARG A 171 50.37 21.17 4.54
CA ARG A 171 50.78 19.75 4.71
C ARG A 171 49.85 18.72 4.06
N PHE A 172 48.58 19.09 3.83
CA PHE A 172 47.57 18.21 3.25
C PHE A 172 47.24 18.53 1.80
N ARG A 173 47.88 19.55 1.20
CA ARG A 173 47.61 19.93 -0.19
C ARG A 173 48.07 18.89 -1.20
N ASN A 174 48.87 17.92 -0.76
CA ASN A 174 49.30 16.75 -1.53
C ASN A 174 48.65 15.45 -1.03
N ASP A 175 47.74 15.50 -0.05
CA ASP A 175 47.02 14.34 0.45
C ASP A 175 45.85 14.01 -0.50
N ILE A 176 45.89 12.80 -1.06
CA ILE A 176 45.00 12.38 -2.16
C ILE A 176 43.53 12.41 -1.73
N ASP A 177 43.22 11.90 -0.53
CA ASP A 177 41.84 11.82 -0.05
C ASP A 177 41.25 13.24 0.13
N ILE A 178 42.09 14.19 0.57
CA ILE A 178 41.72 15.59 0.75
C ILE A 178 41.52 16.29 -0.61
N ILE A 179 42.41 16.05 -1.59
CA ILE A 179 42.25 16.58 -2.95
C ILE A 179 40.97 16.02 -3.59
N ALA A 180 40.78 14.70 -3.58
CA ALA A 180 39.61 14.03 -4.16
C ALA A 180 38.32 14.55 -3.52
N THR A 181 38.29 14.68 -2.20
CA THR A 181 37.13 15.24 -1.48
C THR A 181 36.90 16.71 -1.82
N ALA A 182 37.95 17.53 -1.91
CA ALA A 182 37.85 18.95 -2.26
C ALA A 182 37.30 19.13 -3.67
N VAL A 183 37.76 18.32 -4.62
CA VAL A 183 37.31 18.33 -6.02
C VAL A 183 35.86 17.86 -6.12
N ALA A 184 35.53 16.73 -5.48
CA ALA A 184 34.19 16.16 -5.48
C ALA A 184 33.11 17.12 -4.92
N ASN A 185 33.50 18.06 -4.05
CA ASN A 185 32.63 19.05 -3.43
C ASN A 185 32.88 20.47 -3.95
N GLU A 186 33.51 20.61 -5.13
CA GLU A 186 33.75 21.88 -5.84
C GLU A 186 34.51 22.94 -5.02
N LYS A 187 35.30 22.50 -4.03
CA LYS A 187 36.17 23.36 -3.21
C LYS A 187 37.47 23.69 -3.91
N LEU A 188 37.94 22.77 -4.73
CA LEU A 188 39.11 22.91 -5.57
C LEU A 188 38.69 22.74 -7.02
N LYS A 189 38.95 23.76 -7.84
CA LYS A 189 38.71 23.67 -9.29
C LYS A 189 39.61 22.59 -9.88
N PHE A 190 39.02 21.70 -10.67
CA PHE A 190 39.70 20.59 -11.32
C PHE A 190 40.90 21.06 -12.18
N GLU A 191 40.76 22.19 -12.88
CA GLU A 191 41.80 22.80 -13.73
C GLU A 191 43.08 23.17 -12.97
N ASN A 192 43.01 23.32 -11.65
CA ASN A 192 44.17 23.68 -10.82
C ASN A 192 45.00 22.46 -10.40
N LEU A 193 44.59 21.25 -10.78
CA LEU A 193 45.30 20.02 -10.43
C LEU A 193 46.43 19.73 -11.43
N PRO A 194 47.61 19.32 -10.94
CA PRO A 194 48.64 18.74 -11.79
C PRO A 194 48.12 17.51 -12.57
N LEU A 195 48.42 17.46 -13.86
CA LEU A 195 47.91 16.42 -14.77
C LEU A 195 48.30 15.01 -14.33
N ASP A 196 49.50 14.83 -13.77
CA ASP A 196 49.98 13.57 -13.23
C ASP A 196 49.12 13.04 -12.06
N ILE A 197 48.63 13.93 -11.19
CA ILE A 197 47.71 13.57 -10.11
C ILE A 197 46.35 13.17 -10.67
N VAL A 198 45.84 13.93 -11.65
CA VAL A 198 44.57 13.64 -12.30
C VAL A 198 44.60 12.27 -13.00
N GLN A 199 45.67 11.97 -13.72
CA GLN A 199 45.80 10.74 -14.51
C GLN A 199 46.14 9.49 -13.68
N SER A 200 46.75 9.66 -12.50
CA SER A 200 47.20 8.52 -11.67
C SER A 200 46.21 8.11 -10.59
N ARG A 201 45.18 8.91 -10.30
CA ARG A 201 44.26 8.69 -9.17
C ARG A 201 42.83 8.46 -9.66
N GLU A 202 42.33 7.25 -9.40
CA GLU A 202 41.02 6.77 -9.84
C GLU A 202 39.87 7.73 -9.47
N GLU A 203 39.74 8.11 -8.20
CA GLU A 203 38.62 8.95 -7.73
C GLU A 203 38.60 10.34 -8.41
N ILE A 204 39.77 10.93 -8.61
CA ILE A 204 39.92 12.25 -9.25
C ILE A 204 39.64 12.13 -10.75
N ALA A 205 40.23 11.13 -11.41
CA ALA A 205 39.99 10.85 -12.82
C ALA A 205 38.50 10.61 -13.08
N LEU A 206 37.86 9.78 -12.26
CA LEU A 206 36.44 9.46 -12.37
C LEU A 206 35.56 10.70 -12.21
N TYR A 207 35.85 11.57 -11.22
CA TYR A 207 35.16 12.85 -11.08
C TYR A 207 35.34 13.73 -12.33
N GLY A 208 36.57 13.80 -12.85
CA GLY A 208 36.87 14.56 -14.06
C GLY A 208 36.08 14.05 -15.27
N VAL A 209 36.07 12.75 -15.50
CA VAL A 209 35.34 12.10 -16.60
C VAL A 209 33.83 12.30 -16.45
N LYS A 210 33.29 12.06 -15.26
CA LYS A 210 31.85 12.22 -14.97
C LYS A 210 31.32 13.62 -15.27
N ASN A 211 32.15 14.65 -15.05
CA ASN A 211 31.78 16.06 -15.27
C ASN A 211 32.33 16.61 -16.60
N ASP A 212 32.76 15.74 -17.52
CA ASP A 212 33.31 16.09 -18.84
C ASP A 212 34.49 17.08 -18.78
N LEU A 213 35.28 17.05 -17.69
CA LEU A 213 36.45 17.91 -17.47
C LEU A 213 37.74 17.29 -18.04
N ILE A 214 37.76 15.98 -18.24
CA ILE A 214 38.86 15.23 -18.86
C ILE A 214 38.31 14.03 -19.62
N SER A 215 38.94 13.67 -20.74
CA SER A 215 38.61 12.41 -21.43
C SER A 215 39.09 11.21 -20.62
N ALA A 216 38.31 10.14 -20.57
CA ALA A 216 38.74 8.88 -19.98
C ALA A 216 39.94 8.26 -20.73
N ASP A 217 40.13 8.59 -22.03
CA ASP A 217 41.26 8.09 -22.84
C ASP A 217 42.63 8.50 -22.29
N VAL A 218 42.70 9.61 -21.56
CA VAL A 218 43.97 10.12 -21.00
C VAL A 218 44.20 9.67 -19.55
N CYS A 219 43.32 8.83 -18.99
CA CYS A 219 43.33 8.40 -17.59
C CYS A 219 43.69 6.90 -17.47
N PRO A 220 44.98 6.51 -17.48
CA PRO A 220 45.40 5.10 -17.45
C PRO A 220 45.03 4.38 -16.16
N CYS A 221 44.70 5.11 -15.08
CA CYS A 221 44.22 4.52 -13.84
C CYS A 221 42.80 3.94 -13.95
N LEU A 222 42.00 4.34 -14.95
CA LEU A 222 40.64 3.86 -15.16
C LEU A 222 40.65 2.54 -15.94
N THR A 223 40.87 1.44 -15.22
CA THR A 223 40.84 0.09 -15.79
C THR A 223 39.43 -0.27 -16.30
N HIS A 224 39.33 -1.29 -17.17
CA HIS A 224 38.04 -1.79 -17.64
C HIS A 224 37.09 -2.15 -16.48
N GLN A 225 37.59 -2.79 -15.43
CA GLN A 225 36.74 -3.17 -14.29
C GLN A 225 36.16 -1.95 -13.58
N ILE A 226 36.97 -0.91 -13.36
CA ILE A 226 36.53 0.34 -12.73
C ILE A 226 35.46 1.03 -13.58
N LEU A 227 35.68 1.10 -14.90
CA LEU A 227 34.71 1.69 -15.83
C LEU A 227 33.39 0.90 -15.85
N LYS A 228 33.48 -0.43 -15.85
CA LYS A 228 32.32 -1.34 -15.78
C LYS A 228 31.53 -1.08 -14.50
N ASP A 229 32.17 -1.13 -13.34
CA ASP A 229 31.53 -0.93 -12.04
C ASP A 229 30.86 0.44 -11.95
N ASN A 230 31.46 1.48 -12.51
CA ASN A 230 30.90 2.83 -12.47
C ASN A 230 29.73 3.04 -13.44
N ILE A 231 29.68 2.34 -14.58
CA ILE A 231 28.47 2.30 -15.42
C ILE A 231 27.36 1.52 -14.72
N GLU A 232 27.69 0.37 -14.12
CA GLU A 232 26.74 -0.44 -13.37
C GLU A 232 26.16 0.29 -12.16
N ASN A 233 26.87 1.24 -11.59
CA ASN A 233 26.37 2.09 -10.50
C ASN A 233 25.71 3.39 -11.00
N GLY A 234 25.57 3.59 -12.32
CA GLY A 234 24.99 4.81 -12.91
C GLY A 234 25.83 6.09 -12.66
N VAL A 235 27.12 5.93 -12.36
CA VAL A 235 28.04 7.05 -12.10
C VAL A 235 28.56 7.66 -13.39
N LEU A 236 28.78 6.83 -14.41
CA LEU A 236 29.24 7.23 -15.74
C LEU A 236 28.21 6.89 -16.82
N ASP A 237 28.12 7.75 -17.83
CA ASP A 237 27.39 7.47 -19.07
C ASP A 237 28.28 6.72 -20.08
N TRP A 238 27.69 5.96 -21.01
CA TRP A 238 28.43 5.21 -22.03
C TRP A 238 29.35 6.11 -22.85
N TYR A 239 28.87 7.28 -23.27
CA TYR A 239 29.62 8.23 -24.08
C TYR A 239 30.83 8.87 -23.37
N GLN A 240 30.94 8.73 -22.05
CA GLN A 240 32.07 9.24 -21.27
C GLN A 240 33.25 8.25 -21.21
N LEU A 241 33.05 7.02 -21.70
CA LEU A 241 34.10 6.00 -21.74
C LEU A 241 35.18 6.31 -22.79
N PRO A 242 36.41 5.76 -22.60
CA PRO A 242 37.43 5.80 -23.63
C PRO A 242 36.92 5.24 -24.96
N GLN A 243 37.33 5.80 -26.09
CA GLN A 243 36.88 5.34 -27.41
C GLN A 243 37.18 3.84 -27.61
N THR A 244 38.34 3.38 -27.14
CA THR A 244 38.77 1.97 -27.19
C THR A 244 37.83 1.03 -26.42
N VAL A 245 37.20 1.52 -25.35
CA VAL A 245 36.24 0.76 -24.54
C VAL A 245 34.84 0.86 -25.14
N ARG A 246 34.46 2.05 -25.65
CA ARG A 246 33.17 2.26 -26.32
C ARG A 246 33.02 1.41 -27.58
N ASP A 247 34.10 1.19 -28.31
CA ASP A 247 34.06 0.36 -29.53
C ASP A 247 34.22 -1.13 -29.22
N ASN A 248 34.40 -1.50 -27.93
CA ASN A 248 34.57 -2.89 -27.53
C ASN A 248 33.23 -3.56 -27.21
N MET A 249 32.74 -4.37 -28.14
CA MET A 249 31.51 -5.15 -27.98
C MET A 249 31.56 -6.12 -26.78
N GLU A 250 32.70 -6.76 -26.53
CA GLU A 250 32.83 -7.70 -25.40
C GLU A 250 32.65 -6.97 -24.07
N PHE A 251 33.13 -5.73 -23.98
CA PHE A 251 32.93 -4.88 -22.81
C PHE A 251 31.44 -4.53 -22.63
N ALA A 252 30.75 -4.12 -23.70
CA ALA A 252 29.31 -3.85 -23.67
C ALA A 252 28.50 -5.07 -23.20
N MET A 253 28.85 -6.26 -23.70
CA MET A 253 28.21 -7.53 -23.34
C MET A 253 28.51 -7.99 -21.90
N ALA A 254 29.62 -7.53 -21.33
CA ALA A 254 30.03 -7.86 -19.97
C ALA A 254 29.30 -7.05 -18.89
N ILE A 255 28.57 -5.99 -19.24
CA ILE A 255 27.81 -5.17 -18.27
C ILE A 255 26.67 -5.99 -17.66
N GLU A 256 26.57 -5.93 -16.33
CA GLU A 256 25.52 -6.53 -15.53
C GLU A 256 24.38 -5.53 -15.33
N PHE A 257 23.44 -5.57 -16.27
CA PHE A 257 22.35 -4.60 -16.34
C PHE A 257 21.37 -4.66 -15.17
N ASP A 258 21.34 -5.73 -14.38
CA ASP A 258 20.52 -5.83 -13.18
C ASP A 258 20.91 -4.78 -12.14
N LYS A 259 22.18 -4.35 -12.11
CA LYS A 259 22.74 -3.36 -11.18
C LYS A 259 22.56 -1.90 -11.62
N VAL A 260 22.45 -1.64 -12.93
CA VAL A 260 22.43 -0.28 -13.50
C VAL A 260 21.26 0.56 -12.98
N GLU A 261 21.54 1.67 -12.29
CA GLU A 261 20.52 2.69 -11.99
C GLU A 261 20.26 3.53 -13.26
N GLY A 262 19.00 3.72 -13.65
CA GLY A 262 18.68 4.50 -14.86
C GLY A 262 18.88 3.78 -16.20
N LYS A 263 18.75 2.45 -16.20
CA LYS A 263 18.96 1.51 -17.33
C LYS A 263 18.59 2.02 -18.72
N LYS A 264 17.46 2.71 -18.85
CA LYS A 264 16.92 3.18 -20.14
C LYS A 264 17.96 3.93 -20.98
N ARG A 265 18.68 4.87 -20.37
CA ARG A 265 19.64 5.73 -21.08
C ARG A 265 20.84 4.93 -21.57
N LEU A 266 21.33 3.99 -20.76
CA LEU A 266 22.43 3.12 -21.15
C LEU A 266 22.06 2.25 -22.37
N TYR A 267 20.88 1.64 -22.37
CA TYR A 267 20.43 0.85 -23.52
C TYR A 267 20.26 1.68 -24.80
N GLU A 268 19.71 2.90 -24.70
CA GLU A 268 19.65 3.83 -25.84
C GLU A 268 21.04 4.07 -26.43
N GLN A 269 22.03 4.36 -25.58
CA GLN A 269 23.41 4.61 -25.99
C GLN A 269 24.06 3.37 -26.60
N LEU A 270 23.87 2.20 -25.99
CA LEU A 270 24.41 0.93 -26.51
C LEU A 270 23.80 0.57 -27.86
N PHE A 271 22.48 0.70 -28.03
CA PHE A 271 21.87 0.46 -29.33
C PHE A 271 22.28 1.50 -30.36
N GLU A 272 22.42 2.78 -30.00
CA GLU A 272 22.93 3.81 -30.91
C GLU A 272 24.34 3.49 -31.39
N HIS A 273 25.20 2.99 -30.50
CA HIS A 273 26.61 2.72 -30.78
C HIS A 273 26.83 1.39 -31.51
N PHE A 274 26.10 0.32 -31.16
CA PHE A 274 26.27 -1.02 -31.71
C PHE A 274 25.03 -1.50 -32.44
N GLU A 275 25.12 -1.56 -33.77
CA GLU A 275 24.05 -2.11 -34.60
C GLU A 275 23.89 -3.63 -34.40
N GLU A 276 25.00 -4.34 -34.20
CA GLU A 276 25.01 -5.80 -34.05
C GLU A 276 24.27 -6.26 -32.80
N LEU A 277 24.28 -5.46 -31.71
CA LEU A 277 23.48 -5.74 -30.50
C LEU A 277 21.98 -5.73 -30.79
N ARG A 278 21.53 -4.94 -31.76
CA ARG A 278 20.11 -4.87 -32.13
C ARG A 278 19.63 -6.19 -32.74
N HIS A 279 20.52 -6.92 -33.41
CA HIS A 279 20.23 -8.22 -34.02
C HIS A 279 20.45 -9.41 -33.08
N ASP A 280 21.06 -9.21 -31.90
CA ASP A 280 21.27 -10.28 -30.93
C ASP A 280 20.03 -10.51 -30.04
N LYS A 281 19.31 -11.61 -30.30
CA LYS A 281 18.16 -12.04 -29.50
C LYS A 281 18.50 -12.24 -28.02
N MET A 282 19.68 -12.79 -27.71
CA MET A 282 20.08 -13.03 -26.33
C MET A 282 20.31 -11.72 -25.58
N PHE A 283 20.75 -10.67 -26.27
CA PHE A 283 20.88 -9.35 -25.67
C PHE A 283 19.51 -8.77 -25.28
N TRP A 284 18.52 -8.85 -26.17
CA TRP A 284 17.13 -8.46 -25.85
C TRP A 284 16.57 -9.23 -24.66
N TRP A 285 16.84 -10.54 -24.57
CA TRP A 285 16.44 -11.38 -23.43
C TRP A 285 17.13 -11.00 -22.13
N ARG A 286 18.45 -10.80 -22.14
CA ARG A 286 19.19 -10.37 -20.95
C ARG A 286 18.68 -9.02 -20.45
N TRP A 287 18.37 -8.11 -21.35
CA TRP A 287 17.78 -6.84 -20.97
C TRP A 287 16.42 -7.03 -20.31
N HIS A 288 15.54 -7.76 -20.97
CA HIS A 288 14.21 -8.10 -20.45
C HIS A 288 14.24 -8.65 -19.03
N GLU A 289 15.15 -9.60 -18.77
CA GLU A 289 15.35 -10.21 -17.46
C GLU A 289 15.89 -9.23 -16.42
N SER A 290 16.69 -8.25 -16.85
CA SER A 290 17.24 -7.22 -15.95
C SER A 290 16.21 -6.20 -15.46
N LEU A 291 15.03 -6.10 -16.11
CA LEU A 291 13.99 -5.14 -15.72
C LEU A 291 13.29 -5.60 -14.43
N CYS A 292 13.23 -4.74 -13.41
CA CYS A 292 12.54 -5.10 -12.18
C CYS A 292 11.02 -5.20 -12.39
N PRO A 293 10.26 -5.95 -11.57
CA PRO A 293 8.82 -6.12 -11.74
C PRO A 293 8.04 -4.78 -11.83
N LYS A 294 8.45 -3.77 -11.05
CA LYS A 294 7.84 -2.43 -11.08
C LYS A 294 8.09 -1.68 -12.40
N GLU A 295 9.22 -1.93 -13.05
CA GLU A 295 9.53 -1.38 -14.36
C GLU A 295 8.79 -2.13 -15.47
N LYS A 296 8.67 -3.45 -15.33
CA LYS A 296 7.81 -4.27 -16.22
C LYS A 296 6.36 -3.77 -16.18
N ASP A 297 5.85 -3.43 -15.01
CA ASP A 297 4.52 -2.83 -14.84
C ASP A 297 4.35 -1.46 -15.50
N ARG A 298 5.43 -0.70 -15.70
CA ARG A 298 5.33 0.62 -16.34
C ARG A 298 5.25 0.54 -17.87
N GLU A 299 5.57 -0.60 -18.50
CA GLU A 299 5.59 -0.89 -19.96
C GLU A 299 6.44 0.06 -20.85
N PHE A 300 6.66 1.29 -20.39
CA PHE A 300 7.03 2.45 -21.18
C PHE A 300 8.51 2.48 -21.60
N PRO A 301 9.50 2.07 -20.78
CA PRO A 301 10.90 2.11 -21.21
C PRO A 301 11.18 1.07 -22.30
N PHE A 302 10.76 -0.18 -22.08
CA PHE A 302 11.07 -1.30 -22.97
C PHE A 302 10.38 -1.16 -24.33
N THR A 303 9.06 -0.97 -24.35
CA THR A 303 8.29 -0.88 -25.62
C THR A 303 8.79 0.24 -26.52
N SER A 304 9.11 1.42 -25.96
CA SER A 304 9.59 2.56 -26.74
C SER A 304 10.92 2.33 -27.44
N LEU A 305 11.78 1.52 -26.83
CA LEU A 305 13.10 1.21 -27.35
C LEU A 305 13.06 0.00 -28.28
N PHE A 306 12.21 -0.97 -27.99
CA PHE A 306 11.88 -2.03 -28.92
C PHE A 306 11.33 -1.45 -30.23
N GLU A 307 10.39 -0.50 -30.17
CA GLU A 307 9.86 0.23 -31.34
C GLU A 307 10.95 1.00 -32.10
N LYS A 308 11.91 1.61 -31.38
CA LYS A 308 12.95 2.45 -31.98
C LYS A 308 14.12 1.65 -32.58
N TYR A 309 14.53 0.54 -31.95
CA TYR A 309 15.79 -0.13 -32.26
C TYR A 309 15.66 -1.60 -32.66
N CYS A 310 14.52 -2.26 -32.47
CA CYS A 310 14.37 -3.66 -32.88
C CYS A 310 14.36 -3.75 -34.42
N PRO A 311 15.27 -4.52 -35.04
CA PRO A 311 15.39 -4.57 -36.48
C PRO A 311 14.27 -5.41 -37.11
N ALA A 312 14.00 -5.17 -38.40
CA ALA A 312 12.84 -5.74 -39.09
C ALA A 312 12.86 -7.28 -39.16
N ASP A 313 14.03 -7.90 -39.20
CA ASP A 313 14.23 -9.36 -39.17
C ASP A 313 13.82 -9.97 -37.83
N LEU A 314 14.13 -9.32 -36.70
CA LEU A 314 13.66 -9.76 -35.38
C LEU A 314 12.17 -9.48 -35.18
N LEU A 315 11.66 -8.35 -35.69
CA LEU A 315 10.23 -8.06 -35.70
C LEU A 315 9.43 -9.06 -36.56
N ALA A 316 10.07 -9.67 -37.56
CA ALA A 316 9.49 -10.71 -38.40
C ALA A 316 9.49 -12.12 -37.74
N ASP A 317 10.23 -12.30 -36.64
CA ASP A 317 10.29 -13.58 -35.92
C ASP A 317 9.08 -13.75 -34.98
N GLU A 318 8.09 -14.52 -35.45
CA GLU A 318 6.86 -14.80 -34.70
C GLU A 318 7.13 -15.32 -33.28
N LYS A 319 8.10 -16.22 -33.11
CA LYS A 319 8.36 -16.86 -31.81
C LYS A 319 8.95 -15.84 -30.83
N PHE A 320 9.97 -15.11 -31.26
CA PHE A 320 10.61 -14.07 -30.46
C PHE A 320 9.60 -13.01 -30.01
N VAL A 321 8.81 -12.49 -30.94
CA VAL A 321 7.81 -11.45 -30.67
C VAL A 321 6.69 -11.97 -29.76
N THR A 322 6.22 -13.21 -29.95
CA THR A 322 5.19 -13.81 -29.11
C THR A 322 5.62 -13.87 -27.64
N GLU A 323 6.86 -14.32 -27.39
CA GLU A 323 7.40 -14.42 -26.03
C GLU A 323 7.45 -13.04 -25.33
N PHE A 324 7.75 -11.96 -26.06
CA PHE A 324 7.69 -10.60 -25.52
C PHE A 324 6.27 -10.05 -25.34
N CYS A 325 5.34 -10.36 -26.25
CA CYS A 325 3.93 -9.99 -26.11
C CYS A 325 3.28 -10.64 -24.88
N ALA A 326 3.76 -11.81 -24.45
CA ALA A 326 3.34 -12.46 -23.21
C ALA A 326 3.52 -11.56 -21.98
N GLU A 327 4.56 -10.72 -21.96
CA GLU A 327 4.86 -9.81 -20.84
C GLU A 327 4.41 -8.37 -21.12
N TYR A 328 4.52 -7.90 -22.37
CA TYR A 328 4.23 -6.52 -22.75
C TYR A 328 3.13 -6.43 -23.80
N ALA A 329 1.90 -6.17 -23.35
CA ALA A 329 0.76 -6.03 -24.25
C ALA A 329 0.99 -4.92 -25.30
N SER A 330 1.63 -3.80 -24.90
CA SER A 330 1.95 -2.65 -25.75
C SER A 330 2.85 -2.97 -26.92
N LEU A 331 3.64 -4.03 -26.84
CA LEU A 331 4.50 -4.48 -27.94
C LEU A 331 3.68 -4.86 -29.18
N TYR A 332 2.42 -5.30 -28.99
CA TYR A 332 1.53 -5.61 -30.10
C TYR A 332 1.34 -4.40 -31.04
N LYS A 333 1.32 -3.18 -30.50
CA LYS A 333 1.21 -1.95 -31.29
C LYS A 333 2.36 -1.81 -32.30
N VAL A 334 3.57 -2.22 -31.92
CA VAL A 334 4.79 -2.11 -32.72
C VAL A 334 4.77 -3.11 -33.88
N ILE A 335 4.23 -4.30 -33.65
CA ILE A 335 4.19 -5.39 -34.63
C ILE A 335 2.88 -5.45 -35.42
N ALA A 336 1.95 -4.51 -35.22
CA ALA A 336 0.60 -4.59 -35.77
C ALA A 336 0.58 -4.69 -37.31
N ASP A 337 1.62 -4.15 -37.96
CA ASP A 337 1.78 -4.17 -39.41
C ASP A 337 2.46 -5.44 -39.95
N GLN A 338 2.92 -6.34 -39.07
CA GLN A 338 3.56 -7.60 -39.48
C GLN A 338 2.52 -8.59 -40.03
N PRO A 339 2.83 -9.35 -41.12
CA PRO A 339 1.87 -10.28 -41.73
C PRO A 339 1.31 -11.32 -40.75
N PHE A 340 2.15 -11.84 -39.85
CA PHE A 340 1.74 -12.83 -38.85
C PHE A 340 0.89 -12.23 -37.73
N ALA A 341 0.89 -10.92 -37.50
CA ALA A 341 0.13 -10.29 -36.41
C ALA A 341 -1.39 -10.50 -36.56
N THR A 342 -1.86 -10.71 -37.79
CA THR A 342 -3.27 -11.04 -38.08
C THR A 342 -3.55 -12.55 -38.12
N SER A 343 -2.50 -13.39 -38.03
CA SER A 343 -2.65 -14.84 -37.98
C SER A 343 -3.44 -15.23 -36.73
N ARG A 344 -4.46 -16.07 -36.92
CA ARG A 344 -5.28 -16.58 -35.83
C ARG A 344 -4.45 -17.34 -34.78
N HIS A 345 -3.43 -18.09 -35.23
CA HIS A 345 -2.53 -18.84 -34.34
C HIS A 345 -1.74 -17.90 -33.41
N PHE A 346 -1.13 -16.86 -33.98
CA PHE A 346 -0.40 -15.85 -33.25
C PHE A 346 -1.30 -15.12 -32.26
N LEU A 347 -2.46 -14.62 -32.73
CA LEU A 347 -3.43 -13.92 -31.89
C LEU A 347 -3.90 -14.77 -30.71
N GLN A 348 -4.18 -16.06 -30.95
CA GLN A 348 -4.60 -16.98 -29.90
C GLN A 348 -3.51 -17.15 -28.84
N THR A 349 -2.26 -17.33 -29.27
CA THR A 349 -1.12 -17.49 -28.35
C THR A 349 -0.88 -16.21 -27.54
N ALA A 350 -0.81 -15.06 -28.22
CA ALA A 350 -0.59 -13.76 -27.59
C ALA A 350 -1.71 -13.39 -26.61
N LEU A 351 -2.99 -13.60 -26.95
CA LEU A 351 -4.12 -13.30 -26.07
C LEU A 351 -4.23 -14.27 -24.88
N ASN A 352 -3.86 -15.54 -25.06
CA ASN A 352 -3.86 -16.51 -23.96
C ASN A 352 -2.77 -16.22 -22.94
N GLN A 353 -1.60 -15.77 -23.41
CA GLN A 353 -0.49 -15.38 -22.54
C GLN A 353 -0.71 -14.00 -21.90
N ASN A 354 -1.20 -13.04 -22.69
CA ASN A 354 -1.45 -11.69 -22.24
C ASN A 354 -2.77 -11.12 -22.80
N PRO A 355 -3.88 -11.26 -22.06
CA PRO A 355 -5.18 -10.73 -22.46
C PRO A 355 -5.19 -9.20 -22.68
N GLY A 356 -4.21 -8.48 -22.12
CA GLY A 356 -4.02 -7.05 -22.35
C GLY A 356 -3.74 -6.69 -23.81
N VAL A 357 -3.28 -7.63 -24.63
CA VAL A 357 -3.10 -7.46 -26.09
C VAL A 357 -4.40 -7.03 -26.78
N LEU A 358 -5.56 -7.41 -26.23
CA LEU A 358 -6.87 -7.04 -26.75
C LEU A 358 -7.03 -5.53 -27.00
N GLN A 359 -6.41 -4.68 -26.17
CA GLN A 359 -6.53 -3.23 -26.29
C GLN A 359 -5.80 -2.65 -27.52
N TYR A 360 -4.89 -3.40 -28.13
CA TYR A 360 -4.08 -2.99 -29.27
C TYR A 360 -4.50 -3.65 -30.59
N LEU A 361 -5.46 -4.59 -30.54
CA LEU A 361 -6.01 -5.21 -31.74
C LEU A 361 -6.86 -4.21 -32.54
N SER A 362 -6.74 -4.23 -33.86
CA SER A 362 -7.63 -3.47 -34.73
C SER A 362 -9.09 -3.91 -34.56
N TYR A 363 -10.05 -3.00 -34.76
CA TYR A 363 -11.46 -3.35 -34.65
C TYR A 363 -11.87 -4.47 -35.62
N GLN A 364 -11.28 -4.52 -36.82
CA GLN A 364 -11.58 -5.56 -37.81
C GLN A 364 -11.07 -6.92 -37.30
N THR A 365 -9.84 -6.99 -36.79
CA THR A 365 -9.26 -8.20 -36.18
C THR A 365 -10.11 -8.71 -35.02
N GLN A 366 -10.60 -7.82 -34.14
CA GLN A 366 -11.49 -8.18 -33.04
C GLN A 366 -12.84 -8.73 -33.54
N ILE A 367 -13.38 -8.18 -34.64
CA ILE A 367 -14.64 -8.63 -35.23
C ILE A 367 -14.49 -10.01 -35.87
N ASP A 368 -13.40 -10.23 -36.60
CA ASP A 368 -13.13 -11.47 -37.34
C ASP A 368 -12.76 -12.63 -36.41
N ASN A 369 -12.19 -12.33 -35.24
CA ASN A 369 -11.79 -13.32 -34.23
C ASN A 369 -12.60 -13.17 -32.93
N LEU A 370 -13.92 -13.09 -33.05
CA LEU A 370 -14.82 -12.88 -31.90
C LEU A 370 -14.60 -13.89 -30.77
N ASP A 371 -14.38 -15.16 -31.09
CA ASP A 371 -14.19 -16.21 -30.09
C ASP A 371 -12.92 -16.00 -29.25
N LEU A 372 -11.82 -15.55 -29.87
CA LEU A 372 -10.59 -15.18 -29.17
C LEU A 372 -10.81 -13.97 -28.25
N VAL A 373 -11.60 -12.98 -28.71
CA VAL A 373 -11.99 -11.83 -27.88
C VAL A 373 -12.78 -12.27 -26.65
N LEU A 374 -13.72 -13.20 -26.79
CA LEU A 374 -14.49 -13.73 -25.66
C LEU A 374 -13.57 -14.43 -24.64
N THR A 375 -12.63 -15.25 -25.11
CA THR A 375 -11.62 -15.90 -24.25
C THR A 375 -10.73 -14.88 -23.53
N ALA A 376 -10.23 -13.88 -24.26
CA ALA A 376 -9.38 -12.83 -23.69
C ALA A 376 -10.10 -12.00 -22.61
N ILE A 377 -11.39 -11.70 -22.80
CA ILE A 377 -12.19 -10.98 -21.81
C ILE A 377 -12.19 -11.70 -20.45
N HIS A 378 -12.29 -13.04 -20.44
CA HIS A 378 -12.19 -13.82 -19.21
C HIS A 378 -10.79 -13.79 -18.60
N GLY A 379 -9.74 -13.71 -19.43
CA GLY A 379 -8.35 -13.62 -18.99
C GLY A 379 -7.91 -12.25 -18.46
N LEU A 380 -8.62 -11.15 -18.76
CA LEU A 380 -8.25 -9.79 -18.31
C LEU A 380 -8.13 -9.66 -16.77
N GLY A 381 -8.73 -10.60 -16.04
CA GLY A 381 -8.57 -10.78 -14.60
C GLY A 381 -9.25 -9.72 -13.74
N THR A 382 -9.62 -10.13 -12.53
CA THR A 382 -9.88 -9.25 -11.40
C THR A 382 -8.70 -9.38 -10.45
N THR A 383 -8.08 -8.29 -10.02
CA THR A 383 -7.04 -8.39 -8.99
C THR A 383 -7.64 -9.01 -7.71
N PRO A 384 -6.86 -9.68 -6.84
CA PRO A 384 -7.37 -10.30 -5.60
C PRO A 384 -8.14 -9.34 -4.68
N VAL A 385 -8.02 -8.02 -4.89
CA VAL A 385 -8.64 -6.97 -4.07
C VAL A 385 -9.88 -6.37 -4.76
N GLY A 386 -10.48 -7.06 -5.73
CA GLY A 386 -11.69 -6.58 -6.44
C GLY A 386 -11.46 -5.30 -7.26
N LYS A 387 -10.20 -4.88 -7.46
CA LYS A 387 -9.87 -3.83 -8.43
C LYS A 387 -9.83 -4.45 -9.83
N PRO A 388 -10.39 -3.79 -10.84
CA PRO A 388 -10.25 -4.23 -12.23
C PRO A 388 -8.77 -4.46 -12.53
N GLY A 389 -8.45 -5.55 -13.23
CA GLY A 389 -7.10 -5.77 -13.73
C GLY A 389 -6.59 -4.55 -14.49
N LYS A 390 -5.26 -4.35 -14.50
CA LYS A 390 -4.57 -3.21 -15.13
C LYS A 390 -5.11 -2.88 -16.53
N TYR A 391 -5.53 -3.90 -17.27
CA TYR A 391 -6.00 -3.80 -18.66
C TYR A 391 -7.51 -3.67 -18.83
N VAL A 392 -8.34 -3.92 -17.82
CA VAL A 392 -9.80 -3.98 -17.98
C VAL A 392 -10.36 -2.64 -18.49
N TYR A 393 -9.92 -1.53 -17.92
CA TYR A 393 -10.38 -0.20 -18.32
C TYR A 393 -9.95 0.16 -19.75
N ALA A 394 -8.71 -0.18 -20.13
CA ALA A 394 -8.21 0.12 -21.46
C ALA A 394 -8.84 -0.79 -22.52
N ALA A 395 -8.98 -2.09 -22.24
CA ALA A 395 -9.69 -3.03 -23.09
C ALA A 395 -11.15 -2.62 -23.31
N ALA A 396 -11.84 -2.14 -22.27
CA ALA A 396 -13.20 -1.62 -22.39
C ALA A 396 -13.32 -0.49 -23.42
N LYS A 397 -12.36 0.44 -23.43
CA LYS A 397 -12.30 1.56 -24.37
C LYS A 397 -11.96 1.13 -25.79
N CYS A 398 -11.09 0.13 -25.92
CA CYS A 398 -10.57 -0.33 -27.20
C CYS A 398 -11.39 -1.46 -27.84
N LEU A 399 -12.41 -1.99 -27.16
CA LEU A 399 -13.32 -2.97 -27.76
C LEU A 399 -14.14 -2.32 -28.88
N ALA A 400 -14.16 -2.97 -30.04
CA ALA A 400 -14.83 -2.45 -31.22
C ALA A 400 -16.31 -2.13 -30.93
N PRO A 401 -16.80 -0.91 -31.26
CA PRO A 401 -18.18 -0.51 -30.91
C PRO A 401 -19.27 -1.43 -31.47
N LYS A 402 -19.02 -2.16 -32.57
CA LYS A 402 -19.96 -3.16 -33.11
C LYS A 402 -20.07 -4.41 -32.22
N LEU A 403 -19.01 -4.78 -31.50
CA LEU A 403 -19.00 -5.94 -30.60
C LEU A 403 -19.89 -5.72 -29.38
N TRP A 404 -19.95 -4.49 -28.87
CA TRP A 404 -20.89 -4.13 -27.79
C TRP A 404 -22.36 -4.27 -28.16
N LYS A 405 -22.70 -4.42 -29.45
CA LYS A 405 -24.07 -4.76 -29.87
C LYS A 405 -24.38 -6.25 -29.73
N LYS A 406 -23.36 -7.10 -29.62
CA LYS A 406 -23.51 -8.55 -29.49
C LYS A 406 -23.70 -8.91 -28.01
N ARG A 407 -24.85 -9.50 -27.68
CA ARG A 407 -25.19 -9.97 -26.32
C ARG A 407 -24.12 -10.89 -25.72
N LEU A 408 -23.50 -11.74 -26.55
CA LEU A 408 -22.46 -12.67 -26.10
C LEU A 408 -21.24 -11.94 -25.51
N VAL A 409 -20.83 -10.81 -26.10
CA VAL A 409 -19.70 -10.00 -25.61
C VAL A 409 -20.05 -9.36 -24.27
N ALA A 410 -21.24 -8.77 -24.16
CA ALA A 410 -21.74 -8.22 -22.91
C ALA A 410 -21.77 -9.29 -21.80
N MET A 411 -22.27 -10.47 -22.13
CA MET A 411 -22.37 -11.58 -21.18
C MET A 411 -20.99 -12.10 -20.76
N ALA A 412 -20.04 -12.25 -21.69
CA ALA A 412 -18.67 -12.66 -21.38
C ALA A 412 -17.99 -11.63 -20.46
N TRP A 413 -18.14 -10.34 -20.77
CA TRP A 413 -17.61 -9.24 -19.95
C TRP A 413 -18.09 -9.32 -18.51
N VAL A 414 -19.39 -9.49 -18.34
CA VAL A 414 -20.03 -9.53 -17.03
C VAL A 414 -19.70 -10.82 -16.27
N LYS A 415 -19.71 -11.98 -16.95
CA LYS A 415 -19.33 -13.27 -16.36
C LYS A 415 -17.86 -13.32 -15.95
N ALA A 416 -17.00 -12.53 -16.58
CA ALA A 416 -15.62 -12.34 -16.15
C ALA A 416 -15.48 -11.46 -14.89
N GLY A 417 -16.59 -11.00 -14.30
CA GLY A 417 -16.61 -10.18 -13.10
C GLY A 417 -16.35 -8.70 -13.34
N HIS A 418 -16.25 -8.28 -14.61
CA HIS A 418 -15.96 -6.89 -14.94
C HIS A 418 -17.19 -6.01 -14.79
N ARG A 419 -16.99 -4.81 -14.24
CA ARG A 419 -18.03 -3.77 -14.15
C ARG A 419 -18.38 -3.25 -15.54
N PHE A 420 -19.60 -2.73 -15.68
CA PHE A 420 -20.02 -2.12 -16.94
C PHE A 420 -19.13 -0.94 -17.34
N PRO A 421 -18.66 -0.91 -18.60
CA PRO A 421 -17.78 0.15 -19.06
C PRO A 421 -18.62 1.37 -19.47
N ARG A 422 -19.12 2.12 -18.47
CA ARG A 422 -19.95 3.32 -18.68
C ARG A 422 -19.34 4.31 -19.65
N HIS A 423 -18.02 4.44 -19.62
CA HIS A 423 -17.27 5.35 -20.48
C HIS A 423 -17.14 4.86 -21.95
N ALA A 424 -17.41 3.59 -22.23
CA ALA A 424 -17.32 3.00 -23.56
C ALA A 424 -18.68 2.83 -24.24
N LEU A 425 -19.77 3.01 -23.50
CA LEU A 425 -21.14 2.84 -23.99
C LEU A 425 -21.87 4.18 -24.00
N SER A 426 -22.58 4.48 -25.09
CA SER A 426 -23.58 5.56 -25.11
C SER A 426 -24.73 5.25 -24.13
N ASP A 427 -25.34 6.27 -23.53
CA ASP A 427 -26.46 6.10 -22.57
C ASP A 427 -27.58 5.20 -23.10
N HIS A 428 -27.99 5.36 -24.37
CA HIS A 428 -28.99 4.49 -25.00
C HIS A 428 -28.62 3.00 -24.93
N ARG A 429 -27.34 2.66 -25.11
CA ARG A 429 -26.88 1.27 -25.07
C ARG A 429 -26.78 0.76 -23.64
N LEU A 430 -26.31 1.59 -22.72
CA LEU A 430 -26.32 1.26 -21.31
C LEU A 430 -27.76 0.96 -20.86
N ASN A 431 -28.73 1.78 -21.26
CA ASN A 431 -30.14 1.55 -20.97
C ASN A 431 -30.68 0.26 -21.59
N ALA A 432 -30.37 -0.02 -22.87
CA ALA A 432 -30.77 -1.28 -23.52
C ALA A 432 -30.19 -2.52 -22.81
N TRP A 433 -28.99 -2.40 -22.27
CA TRP A 433 -28.35 -3.46 -21.48
C TRP A 433 -28.97 -3.60 -20.09
N MET A 434 -29.22 -2.48 -19.41
CA MET A 434 -29.87 -2.46 -18.09
C MET A 434 -31.34 -2.90 -18.15
N ALA A 435 -31.97 -2.89 -19.34
CA ALA A 435 -33.28 -3.51 -19.58
C ALA A 435 -33.21 -5.04 -19.78
N ASN A 436 -32.01 -5.61 -19.96
CA ASN A 436 -31.84 -7.05 -20.16
C ASN A 436 -31.68 -7.78 -18.83
N ARG A 437 -32.79 -8.36 -18.35
CA ARG A 437 -32.86 -9.10 -17.08
C ARG A 437 -31.73 -10.11 -16.89
N GLN A 438 -31.38 -10.90 -17.90
CA GLN A 438 -30.33 -11.92 -17.77
C GLN A 438 -28.94 -11.31 -17.64
N LEU A 439 -28.67 -10.20 -18.34
CA LEU A 439 -27.39 -9.50 -18.23
C LEU A 439 -27.25 -8.82 -16.86
N CYS A 440 -28.33 -8.20 -16.37
CA CYS A 440 -28.36 -7.62 -15.03
C CYS A 440 -28.16 -8.67 -13.95
N LEU A 441 -28.80 -9.84 -14.10
CA LEU A 441 -28.64 -10.96 -13.18
C LEU A 441 -27.20 -11.46 -13.14
N ALA A 442 -26.61 -11.69 -14.32
CA ALA A 442 -25.21 -12.09 -14.41
C ALA A 442 -24.28 -11.04 -13.78
N SER A 443 -24.60 -9.75 -13.89
CA SER A 443 -23.77 -8.67 -13.32
C SER A 443 -23.88 -8.57 -11.82
N ALA A 444 -25.09 -8.67 -11.28
CA ALA A 444 -25.29 -8.75 -9.85
C ALA A 444 -24.48 -9.91 -9.25
N ILE A 445 -24.53 -11.09 -9.87
CA ILE A 445 -23.86 -12.28 -9.36
C ILE A 445 -22.33 -12.21 -9.49
N ASN A 446 -21.80 -11.85 -10.67
CA ASN A 446 -20.36 -12.00 -10.95
C ASN A 446 -19.54 -10.76 -10.62
N SER A 447 -20.12 -9.56 -10.73
CA SER A 447 -19.40 -8.29 -10.54
C SER A 447 -19.83 -7.54 -9.28
N GLU A 448 -20.84 -8.07 -8.56
CA GLU A 448 -21.46 -7.45 -7.39
C GLU A 448 -21.87 -5.99 -7.64
N SER A 449 -22.25 -5.69 -8.90
CA SER A 449 -22.54 -4.34 -9.33
C SER A 449 -23.97 -3.95 -8.97
N MET A 450 -24.11 -3.05 -7.99
CA MET A 450 -25.40 -2.49 -7.54
C MET A 450 -26.19 -1.87 -8.70
N TYR A 451 -25.49 -1.28 -9.68
CA TYR A 451 -26.13 -0.49 -10.73
C TYR A 451 -27.09 -1.26 -11.64
N CYS A 452 -26.95 -2.57 -11.74
CA CYS A 452 -27.82 -3.38 -12.57
C CYS A 452 -29.02 -3.95 -11.81
N ILE A 453 -29.03 -3.76 -10.50
CA ILE A 453 -30.14 -4.16 -9.64
C ILE A 453 -31.24 -3.11 -9.72
N TYR A 454 -30.94 -1.81 -9.83
CA TYR A 454 -31.93 -0.73 -9.77
C TYR A 454 -33.16 -0.88 -10.69
N ASN A 455 -33.01 -1.43 -11.90
CA ASN A 455 -34.15 -1.61 -12.80
C ASN A 455 -35.06 -2.80 -12.43
N PHE A 456 -34.57 -3.70 -11.57
CA PHE A 456 -35.24 -4.94 -11.16
C PHE A 456 -35.24 -5.09 -9.64
N SER A 457 -35.01 -4.00 -8.90
CA SER A 457 -34.85 -4.03 -7.45
C SER A 457 -36.16 -4.44 -6.77
N ASP A 458 -37.30 -4.10 -7.36
CA ASP A 458 -38.63 -4.51 -6.91
C ASP A 458 -39.09 -5.87 -7.47
N ASP A 459 -38.42 -6.42 -8.49
CA ASP A 459 -38.78 -7.75 -9.04
C ASP A 459 -38.36 -8.86 -8.06
N ILE A 460 -39.33 -9.35 -7.29
CA ILE A 460 -39.16 -10.41 -6.28
C ILE A 460 -38.45 -11.64 -6.86
N ALA A 461 -38.83 -12.08 -8.07
CA ALA A 461 -38.25 -13.27 -8.68
C ALA A 461 -36.80 -13.04 -9.10
N PHE A 462 -36.47 -11.84 -9.58
CA PHE A 462 -35.10 -11.43 -9.87
C PHE A 462 -34.26 -11.37 -8.60
N MET A 463 -34.73 -10.64 -7.59
CA MET A 463 -33.99 -10.48 -6.33
C MET A 463 -33.81 -11.81 -5.61
N ARG A 464 -34.80 -12.69 -5.62
CA ARG A 464 -34.67 -14.06 -5.10
C ARG A 464 -33.49 -14.80 -5.72
N HIS A 465 -33.30 -14.68 -7.04
CA HIS A 465 -32.17 -15.31 -7.72
C HIS A 465 -30.84 -14.65 -7.36
N VAL A 466 -30.81 -13.32 -7.26
CA VAL A 466 -29.63 -12.55 -6.84
C VAL A 466 -29.18 -12.94 -5.42
N VAL A 467 -30.08 -12.85 -4.43
CA VAL A 467 -29.73 -13.11 -3.02
C VAL A 467 -29.38 -14.57 -2.75
N THR A 468 -29.88 -15.50 -3.58
CA THR A 468 -29.49 -16.91 -3.51
C THR A 468 -28.01 -17.12 -3.78
N GLN A 469 -27.39 -16.30 -4.62
CA GLN A 469 -25.98 -16.38 -4.99
C GLN A 469 -25.12 -15.37 -4.21
N CYS A 470 -25.66 -14.19 -3.92
CA CYS A 470 -24.95 -13.11 -3.23
C CYS A 470 -25.87 -12.43 -2.20
N PRO A 471 -26.00 -12.99 -0.97
CA PRO A 471 -26.95 -12.52 0.03
C PRO A 471 -26.85 -11.03 0.38
N LYS A 472 -25.64 -10.47 0.37
CA LYS A 472 -25.37 -9.05 0.68
C LYS A 472 -26.08 -8.06 -0.26
N LEU A 473 -26.42 -8.47 -1.48
CA LEU A 473 -27.13 -7.63 -2.45
C LEU A 473 -28.60 -7.44 -2.09
N TYR A 474 -29.09 -8.07 -1.03
CA TYR A 474 -30.40 -7.76 -0.44
C TYR A 474 -30.53 -6.28 -0.04
N LEU A 475 -29.44 -5.61 0.36
CA LEU A 475 -29.47 -4.19 0.72
C LEU A 475 -29.82 -3.28 -0.47
N GLU A 476 -29.74 -3.80 -1.70
CA GLU A 476 -30.10 -3.11 -2.93
C GLU A 476 -31.51 -3.48 -3.43
N ALA A 477 -32.25 -4.31 -2.68
CA ALA A 477 -33.63 -4.64 -3.00
C ALA A 477 -34.52 -3.40 -2.82
N GLY A 478 -35.47 -3.23 -3.74
CA GLY A 478 -36.51 -2.22 -3.63
C GLY A 478 -37.56 -2.60 -2.58
N ASP A 479 -38.53 -1.75 -2.33
CA ASP A 479 -39.49 -1.90 -1.22
C ASP A 479 -40.31 -3.20 -1.35
N GLU A 480 -40.71 -3.58 -2.57
CA GLU A 480 -41.50 -4.79 -2.79
C GLU A 480 -40.68 -6.06 -2.50
N ALA A 481 -39.45 -6.13 -3.03
CA ALA A 481 -38.60 -7.31 -2.87
C ALA A 481 -37.95 -7.39 -1.49
N SER A 482 -37.63 -6.25 -0.86
CA SER A 482 -37.09 -6.21 0.50
C SER A 482 -38.14 -6.60 1.55
N SER A 483 -39.42 -6.39 1.25
CA SER A 483 -40.53 -6.82 2.10
C SER A 483 -41.00 -8.26 1.83
N ASP A 484 -40.49 -8.92 0.77
CA ASP A 484 -40.84 -10.32 0.48
C ASP A 484 -40.17 -11.27 1.49
N PRO A 485 -40.95 -12.03 2.28
CA PRO A 485 -40.41 -12.86 3.35
C PRO A 485 -39.53 -13.99 2.83
N VAL A 486 -39.71 -14.43 1.59
CA VAL A 486 -38.85 -15.47 0.99
C VAL A 486 -37.48 -14.90 0.64
N VAL A 487 -37.43 -13.71 0.04
CA VAL A 487 -36.18 -12.99 -0.24
C VAL A 487 -35.42 -12.70 1.07
N MET A 488 -36.11 -12.19 2.10
CA MET A 488 -35.54 -11.98 3.44
C MET A 488 -34.96 -13.27 4.02
N THR A 489 -35.71 -14.38 3.95
CA THR A 489 -35.25 -15.68 4.47
C THR A 489 -33.96 -16.14 3.80
N ILE A 490 -33.89 -16.06 2.48
CA ILE A 490 -32.69 -16.48 1.74
C ILE A 490 -31.49 -15.59 2.10
N ALA A 491 -31.70 -14.27 2.17
CA ALA A 491 -30.65 -13.31 2.47
C ALA A 491 -30.12 -13.49 3.92
N PHE A 492 -31.00 -13.55 4.91
CA PHE A 492 -30.63 -13.66 6.31
C PHE A 492 -30.07 -15.03 6.66
N ALA A 493 -30.53 -16.10 6.00
CA ALA A 493 -29.89 -17.41 6.13
C ALA A 493 -28.44 -17.40 5.62
N GLY A 494 -28.18 -16.63 4.55
CA GLY A 494 -26.87 -16.57 3.91
C GLY A 494 -25.84 -15.68 4.60
N LEU A 495 -26.26 -14.69 5.40
CA LEU A 495 -25.34 -13.74 6.04
C LEU A 495 -25.90 -13.20 7.37
N SER A 496 -25.31 -13.61 8.50
CA SER A 496 -25.73 -13.19 9.85
C SER A 496 -25.67 -11.68 10.06
N ASP A 497 -24.55 -11.04 9.69
CA ASP A 497 -24.35 -9.60 9.86
C ASP A 497 -25.40 -8.76 9.13
N LEU A 498 -25.89 -9.28 7.99
CA LEU A 498 -26.94 -8.63 7.22
C LEU A 498 -28.28 -8.66 7.97
N ALA A 499 -28.59 -9.79 8.62
CA ALA A 499 -29.79 -9.90 9.46
C ALA A 499 -29.73 -8.89 10.60
N SER A 500 -28.60 -8.83 11.34
CA SER A 500 -28.40 -7.84 12.41
C SER A 500 -28.60 -6.41 11.95
N LYS A 501 -27.88 -5.98 10.90
CA LYS A 501 -27.99 -4.61 10.36
C LYS A 501 -29.40 -4.27 9.90
N THR A 502 -30.10 -5.23 9.29
CA THR A 502 -31.46 -4.98 8.79
C THR A 502 -32.46 -4.90 9.94
N MET A 503 -32.34 -5.77 10.95
CA MET A 503 -33.22 -5.76 12.13
C MET A 503 -33.00 -4.49 12.97
N ASP A 504 -31.75 -4.08 13.19
CA ASP A 504 -31.42 -2.80 13.83
C ASP A 504 -32.08 -1.64 13.09
N LYS A 505 -31.88 -1.57 11.76
CA LYS A 505 -32.45 -0.51 10.94
C LYS A 505 -33.99 -0.48 11.04
N LEU A 506 -34.66 -1.62 10.89
CA LEU A 506 -36.11 -1.70 11.01
C LEU A 506 -36.60 -1.26 12.40
N HIS A 507 -35.93 -1.65 13.46
CA HIS A 507 -36.29 -1.27 14.82
C HIS A 507 -36.12 0.24 15.05
N PHE A 508 -34.95 0.79 14.72
CA PHE A 508 -34.67 2.21 14.93
C PHE A 508 -35.47 3.15 14.01
N ASP A 509 -35.90 2.67 12.84
CA ASP A 509 -36.80 3.40 11.94
C ASP A 509 -38.29 3.27 12.35
N GLY A 510 -38.60 2.56 13.45
CA GLY A 510 -39.96 2.39 13.96
C GLY A 510 -40.83 1.40 13.18
N HIS A 511 -40.20 0.46 12.48
CA HIS A 511 -40.84 -0.57 11.66
C HIS A 511 -40.89 -1.94 12.36
N ASP A 512 -41.18 -1.95 13.67
CA ASP A 512 -41.30 -3.19 14.45
C ASP A 512 -42.42 -4.11 13.93
N ASP A 513 -43.47 -3.54 13.33
CA ASP A 513 -44.55 -4.27 12.66
C ASP A 513 -44.02 -5.19 11.54
N LYS A 514 -43.06 -4.72 10.76
CA LYS A 514 -42.39 -5.53 9.71
C LYS A 514 -41.58 -6.66 10.31
N ILE A 515 -40.87 -6.41 11.41
CA ILE A 515 -40.12 -7.46 12.15
C ILE A 515 -41.09 -8.54 12.63
N GLN A 516 -42.20 -8.15 13.26
CA GLN A 516 -43.21 -9.07 13.78
C GLN A 516 -43.91 -9.87 12.68
N SER A 517 -44.21 -9.22 11.55
CA SER A 517 -44.78 -9.88 10.38
C SER A 517 -43.84 -10.97 9.85
N TYR A 518 -42.55 -10.67 9.73
CA TYR A 518 -41.56 -11.63 9.26
C TYR A 518 -41.30 -12.79 10.26
N LEU A 519 -41.27 -12.50 11.57
CA LEU A 519 -41.17 -13.54 12.60
C LEU A 519 -42.40 -14.46 12.57
N SER A 520 -43.60 -13.90 12.39
CA SER A 520 -44.84 -14.67 12.25
C SER A 520 -44.80 -15.56 11.00
N PHE A 521 -44.25 -15.06 9.90
CA PHE A 521 -44.00 -15.86 8.71
C PHE A 521 -43.08 -17.06 9.01
N LEU A 522 -41.92 -16.84 9.63
CA LEU A 522 -40.99 -17.91 10.00
C LEU A 522 -41.63 -18.94 10.93
N LYS A 523 -42.36 -18.46 11.96
CA LYS A 523 -43.10 -19.30 12.91
C LYS A 523 -44.11 -20.19 12.18
N SER A 524 -44.97 -19.61 11.34
CA SER A 524 -46.00 -20.36 10.62
C SER A 524 -45.42 -21.47 9.72
N LYS A 525 -44.27 -21.22 9.08
CA LYS A 525 -43.63 -22.20 8.19
C LYS A 525 -42.92 -23.32 8.97
N LEU A 526 -42.30 -22.99 10.10
CA LEU A 526 -41.62 -23.98 10.93
C LEU A 526 -42.60 -24.79 11.79
N GLU A 527 -43.68 -24.20 12.29
CA GLU A 527 -44.74 -24.94 12.99
C GLU A 527 -45.42 -25.96 12.08
N LEU A 528 -45.61 -25.61 10.80
CA LEU A 528 -46.13 -26.54 9.81
C LEU A 528 -45.19 -27.75 9.65
N TYR A 529 -43.88 -27.52 9.63
CA TYR A 529 -42.87 -28.58 9.60
C TYR A 529 -42.89 -29.41 10.90
N ASP A 530 -42.92 -28.77 12.06
CA ASP A 530 -42.92 -29.47 13.36
C ASP A 530 -44.19 -30.31 13.54
N THR A 531 -45.35 -29.80 13.09
CA THR A 531 -46.62 -30.54 13.05
C THR A 531 -46.53 -31.73 12.10
N PHE A 532 -45.94 -31.54 10.92
CA PHE A 532 -45.72 -32.63 9.98
C PHE A 532 -44.80 -33.71 10.56
N VAL A 533 -43.70 -33.33 11.22
CA VAL A 533 -42.77 -34.27 11.84
C VAL A 533 -43.45 -35.02 12.99
N SER A 534 -44.11 -34.33 13.91
CA SER A 534 -44.73 -34.94 15.08
C SER A 534 -45.97 -35.78 14.74
N CYS A 535 -46.89 -35.25 13.94
CA CYS A 535 -48.17 -35.90 13.66
C CYS A 535 -48.10 -36.86 12.47
N VAL A 536 -47.43 -36.50 11.38
CA VAL A 536 -47.39 -37.33 10.16
C VAL A 536 -46.23 -38.31 10.22
N LEU A 537 -44.99 -37.82 10.35
CA LEU A 537 -43.82 -38.70 10.35
C LEU A 537 -43.76 -39.58 11.60
N GLY A 538 -44.08 -39.03 12.77
CA GLY A 538 -44.16 -39.79 14.03
C GLY A 538 -45.14 -40.95 13.93
N THR A 539 -46.31 -40.72 13.34
CA THR A 539 -47.33 -41.76 13.15
C THR A 539 -46.93 -42.77 12.07
N MET A 540 -46.34 -42.33 10.95
CA MET A 540 -45.82 -43.24 9.91
C MET A 540 -44.69 -44.14 10.44
N LEU A 541 -43.84 -43.62 11.35
CA LEU A 541 -42.71 -44.36 11.92
C LEU A 541 -43.11 -45.25 13.11
N SER A 542 -44.34 -45.11 13.61
CA SER A 542 -44.82 -45.94 14.71
C SER A 542 -44.87 -47.42 14.29
N THR A 543 -44.27 -48.29 15.12
CA THR A 543 -44.32 -49.75 14.97
C THR A 543 -45.62 -50.35 15.52
N GLN A 544 -46.47 -49.52 16.12
CA GLN A 544 -47.76 -49.93 16.65
C GLN A 544 -48.75 -50.16 15.50
N SER A 545 -49.59 -51.20 15.64
CA SER A 545 -50.60 -51.57 14.63
C SER A 545 -51.58 -50.42 14.35
N VAL A 546 -52.25 -50.46 13.20
CA VAL A 546 -53.35 -49.54 12.86
C VAL A 546 -54.44 -49.56 13.95
N GLU A 547 -54.69 -50.72 14.55
CA GLU A 547 -55.67 -50.91 15.63
C GLU A 547 -55.27 -50.20 16.93
N SER A 548 -53.97 -50.03 17.18
CA SER A 548 -53.46 -49.37 18.40
C SER A 548 -53.20 -47.88 18.22
N THR A 549 -52.86 -47.42 17.01
CA THR A 549 -52.66 -46.00 16.70
C THR A 549 -53.93 -45.30 16.18
N GLY A 550 -54.91 -46.07 15.67
CA GLY A 550 -56.11 -45.54 15.01
C GLY A 550 -55.83 -44.82 13.68
N SER A 551 -54.59 -44.81 13.18
CA SER A 551 -54.18 -44.04 12.01
C SER A 551 -53.74 -44.94 10.86
N THR A 552 -54.32 -44.69 9.69
CA THR A 552 -53.98 -45.37 8.42
C THR A 552 -52.62 -44.94 7.87
N LEU A 553 -51.97 -43.91 8.44
CA LEU A 553 -50.64 -43.45 8.00
C LEU A 553 -49.54 -44.48 8.26
N THR A 554 -49.71 -45.37 9.25
CA THR A 554 -48.79 -46.49 9.51
C THR A 554 -48.71 -47.45 8.31
N LEU A 555 -49.77 -47.55 7.49
CA LEU A 555 -49.81 -48.37 6.28
C LEU A 555 -48.89 -47.86 5.17
N LEU A 556 -48.45 -46.59 5.25
CA LEU A 556 -47.51 -46.00 4.31
C LEU A 556 -46.05 -46.37 4.64
N ASN A 557 -45.82 -47.07 5.76
CA ASN A 557 -44.50 -47.56 6.17
C ASN A 557 -44.14 -48.90 5.51
N GLN A 558 -44.10 -48.94 4.18
CA GLN A 558 -43.94 -50.17 3.38
C GLN A 558 -42.48 -50.50 3.02
N GLY A 559 -41.54 -50.08 3.87
CA GLY A 559 -40.10 -50.20 3.62
C GLY A 559 -39.41 -48.85 3.35
N HIS A 560 -38.10 -48.80 3.53
CA HIS A 560 -37.32 -47.54 3.58
C HIS A 560 -37.50 -46.64 2.34
N GLU A 561 -37.35 -47.19 1.14
CA GLU A 561 -37.42 -46.44 -0.12
C GLU A 561 -38.84 -45.90 -0.38
N THR A 562 -39.85 -46.76 -0.27
CA THR A 562 -41.26 -46.41 -0.48
C THR A 562 -41.74 -45.37 0.54
N SER A 563 -41.36 -45.53 1.81
CA SER A 563 -41.67 -44.57 2.87
C SER A 563 -41.05 -43.20 2.58
N ILE A 564 -39.83 -43.13 2.04
CA ILE A 564 -39.20 -41.85 1.66
C ILE A 564 -39.98 -41.16 0.55
N VAL A 565 -40.42 -41.91 -0.47
CA VAL A 565 -41.22 -41.36 -1.58
C VAL A 565 -42.53 -40.78 -1.06
N TYR A 566 -43.27 -41.51 -0.22
CA TYR A 566 -44.51 -40.99 0.35
C TYR A 566 -44.29 -39.78 1.24
N LYS A 567 -43.24 -39.76 2.06
CA LYS A 567 -42.89 -38.59 2.89
C LYS A 567 -42.65 -37.34 2.04
N ARG A 568 -41.91 -37.49 0.92
CA ARG A 568 -41.67 -36.38 -0.02
C ARG A 568 -42.96 -35.91 -0.68
N LEU A 569 -43.77 -36.82 -1.21
CA LEU A 569 -45.04 -36.47 -1.87
C LEU A 569 -46.02 -35.79 -0.91
N LEU A 570 -46.13 -36.28 0.33
CA LEU A 570 -46.97 -35.65 1.35
C LEU A 570 -46.44 -34.27 1.76
N ALA A 571 -45.13 -34.15 1.94
CA ALA A 571 -44.49 -32.88 2.24
C ALA A 571 -44.71 -31.86 1.12
N ASP A 572 -44.51 -32.26 -0.14
CA ASP A 572 -44.72 -31.41 -1.32
C ASP A 572 -46.19 -31.02 -1.47
N TYR A 573 -47.11 -31.95 -1.28
CA TYR A 573 -48.56 -31.70 -1.35
C TYR A 573 -49.03 -30.72 -0.28
N LEU A 574 -48.53 -30.85 0.95
CA LEU A 574 -48.88 -29.98 2.08
C LEU A 574 -48.06 -28.67 2.10
N GLY A 575 -47.13 -28.47 1.17
CA GLY A 575 -46.26 -27.31 1.13
C GLY A 575 -45.31 -27.22 2.33
N ILE A 576 -44.95 -28.37 2.92
CA ILE A 576 -44.01 -28.45 4.03
C ILE A 576 -42.63 -28.03 3.51
N PRO A 577 -41.92 -27.12 4.19
CA PRO A 577 -40.57 -26.79 3.79
C PRO A 577 -39.65 -28.00 3.94
N THR A 578 -38.92 -28.34 2.88
CA THR A 578 -37.97 -29.46 2.85
C THR A 578 -36.61 -29.04 2.29
N GLY A 579 -35.59 -29.88 2.50
CA GLY A 579 -34.25 -29.73 1.91
C GLY A 579 -33.60 -28.37 2.19
N LYS A 580 -33.05 -27.74 1.14
CA LYS A 580 -32.35 -26.45 1.23
C LYS A 580 -33.23 -25.34 1.82
N TRP A 581 -34.52 -25.33 1.48
CA TRP A 581 -35.44 -24.28 1.94
C TRP A 581 -35.70 -24.36 3.46
N LEU A 582 -35.88 -25.56 4.00
CA LEU A 582 -35.99 -25.76 5.45
C LEU A 582 -34.73 -25.29 6.19
N CYS A 583 -33.54 -25.66 5.69
CA CYS A 583 -32.28 -25.19 6.27
C CYS A 583 -32.17 -23.66 6.26
N GLN A 584 -32.62 -23.00 5.18
CA GLN A 584 -32.66 -21.54 5.11
C GLN A 584 -33.62 -20.94 6.14
N LEU A 585 -34.83 -21.49 6.31
CA LEU A 585 -35.78 -21.03 7.32
C LEU A 585 -35.21 -21.13 8.74
N LEU A 586 -34.60 -22.27 9.09
CA LEU A 586 -33.99 -22.50 10.40
C LEU A 586 -32.82 -21.55 10.65
N GLN A 587 -31.92 -21.38 9.68
CA GLN A 587 -30.78 -20.50 9.80
C GLN A 587 -31.20 -19.02 9.87
N ALA A 588 -32.17 -18.61 9.04
CA ALA A 588 -32.72 -17.26 9.08
C ALA A 588 -33.35 -16.98 10.44
N ARG A 589 -34.13 -17.91 10.99
CA ARG A 589 -34.68 -17.79 12.36
C ARG A 589 -33.58 -17.61 13.38
N ALA A 590 -32.54 -18.45 13.38
CA ALA A 590 -31.45 -18.34 14.33
C ALA A 590 -30.75 -16.96 14.25
N ASN A 591 -30.40 -16.52 13.05
CA ASN A 591 -29.73 -15.23 12.82
C ASN A 591 -30.61 -14.04 13.23
N VAL A 592 -31.91 -14.11 12.96
CA VAL A 592 -32.88 -13.04 13.29
C VAL A 592 -33.15 -13.02 14.80
N THR A 593 -33.35 -14.17 15.44
CA THR A 593 -33.51 -14.24 16.91
C THR A 593 -32.29 -13.67 17.63
N GLN A 594 -31.09 -13.97 17.15
CA GLN A 594 -29.87 -13.39 17.70
C GLN A 594 -29.80 -11.88 17.47
N ALA A 595 -30.17 -11.41 16.27
CA ALA A 595 -30.18 -9.99 15.93
C ALA A 595 -31.15 -9.17 16.79
N ILE A 596 -32.32 -9.70 17.12
CA ILE A 596 -33.35 -8.98 17.89
C ILE A 596 -33.22 -9.16 19.41
N ALA A 597 -32.33 -10.03 19.90
CA ALA A 597 -32.13 -10.26 21.32
C ALA A 597 -31.84 -8.99 22.16
N PRO A 598 -31.16 -7.94 21.62
CA PRO A 598 -30.98 -6.68 22.33
C PRO A 598 -32.24 -5.82 22.42
N PHE A 599 -33.26 -6.08 21.61
CA PHE A 599 -34.49 -5.29 21.59
C PHE A 599 -35.39 -5.77 22.74
N ASP A 600 -35.85 -4.84 23.57
CA ASP A 600 -36.71 -5.13 24.71
C ASP A 600 -38.14 -5.47 24.24
N PHE A 601 -38.30 -6.61 23.57
CA PHE A 601 -39.59 -7.19 23.22
C PHE A 601 -40.16 -8.00 24.40
N THR A 602 -40.20 -7.39 25.59
CA THR A 602 -40.72 -8.02 26.81
C THR A 602 -42.19 -8.44 26.72
N HIS A 603 -42.93 -8.00 25.70
CA HIS A 603 -44.32 -8.41 25.45
C HIS A 603 -44.52 -9.50 24.37
N VAL A 604 -43.49 -9.94 23.66
CA VAL A 604 -43.60 -10.96 22.58
C VAL A 604 -42.80 -12.24 22.87
N SER A 605 -41.97 -12.21 23.90
CA SER A 605 -40.86 -13.16 24.13
C SER A 605 -41.25 -14.55 24.65
N THR A 606 -42.39 -14.74 25.32
CA THR A 606 -42.64 -16.00 26.06
C THR A 606 -42.78 -17.24 25.17
N ASP A 607 -43.19 -17.10 23.90
CA ASP A 607 -43.42 -18.24 23.00
C ASP A 607 -42.23 -18.60 22.09
N ILE A 608 -41.26 -17.70 21.91
CA ILE A 608 -40.14 -17.92 20.96
C ILE A 608 -38.99 -18.69 21.63
N TYR A 609 -38.77 -18.49 22.94
CA TYR A 609 -37.66 -19.10 23.68
C TYR A 609 -37.92 -20.55 24.12
N SER A 610 -39.18 -21.02 24.15
CA SER A 610 -39.50 -22.40 24.53
C SER A 610 -39.04 -23.44 23.50
N LEU A 611 -38.86 -23.04 22.22
CA LEU A 611 -38.49 -23.95 21.14
C LEU A 611 -36.97 -24.24 21.06
N THR A 612 -36.12 -23.33 21.50
CA THR A 612 -34.65 -23.50 21.43
C THR A 612 -34.16 -24.58 22.40
N ALA A 613 -34.88 -24.79 23.50
CA ALA A 613 -34.59 -25.84 24.49
C ALA A 613 -34.84 -27.25 23.92
N THR A 614 -35.87 -27.43 23.09
CA THR A 614 -36.24 -28.75 22.54
C THR A 614 -35.23 -29.30 21.53
N ILE A 615 -34.49 -28.42 20.83
CA ILE A 615 -33.44 -28.79 19.86
C ILE A 615 -32.16 -29.28 20.57
N ARG A 616 -31.90 -28.85 21.81
CA ARG A 616 -30.69 -29.23 22.55
C ARG A 616 -30.82 -30.60 23.24
N ASP A 617 -32.03 -30.97 23.65
CA ASP A 617 -32.28 -32.23 24.39
C ASP A 617 -32.72 -33.41 23.51
N SER A 618 -33.04 -33.15 22.24
CA SER A 618 -33.39 -34.20 21.28
C SER A 618 -32.18 -34.57 20.43
N ALA A 619 -31.33 -35.47 20.92
CA ALA A 619 -30.41 -36.26 20.10
C ALA A 619 -31.19 -37.25 19.19
N CYS A 620 -32.23 -36.77 18.51
CA CYS A 620 -32.86 -37.47 17.42
C CYS A 620 -32.04 -37.19 16.17
N THR A 621 -31.46 -38.27 15.65
CA THR A 621 -30.81 -38.39 14.36
C THR A 621 -31.45 -37.45 13.32
N ILE A 622 -30.84 -36.28 13.12
CA ILE A 622 -30.98 -35.56 11.86
C ILE A 622 -30.35 -36.51 10.84
N VAL A 623 -31.19 -37.28 10.15
CA VAL A 623 -30.78 -37.97 8.92
C VAL A 623 -30.56 -36.86 7.91
N VAL A 624 -29.40 -36.21 8.01
CA VAL A 624 -28.81 -35.48 6.91
C VAL A 624 -28.53 -36.57 5.89
N VAL A 625 -29.39 -36.68 4.88
CA VAL A 625 -29.11 -37.45 3.68
C VAL A 625 -27.93 -36.76 3.00
N TRP A 626 -26.72 -37.10 3.44
CA TRP A 626 -25.53 -36.95 2.63
C TRP A 626 -25.76 -37.78 1.37
N ARG A 627 -25.67 -37.12 0.22
CA ARG A 627 -25.36 -37.79 -1.04
C ARG A 627 -24.10 -38.63 -0.82
N LEU A 628 -24.28 -39.93 -0.70
CA LEU A 628 -23.32 -40.89 -1.24
C LEU A 628 -23.83 -41.21 -2.63
N ASP A 629 -23.38 -40.44 -3.61
CA ASP A 629 -23.31 -40.88 -5.00
C ASP A 629 -21.96 -40.41 -5.54
N GLN A 630 -21.11 -41.39 -5.82
CA GLN A 630 -20.17 -41.36 -6.93
C GLN A 630 -20.94 -41.25 -8.24
#